data_AF-D9Q029-F1
#
_entry.id   AF-D9Q029-F1
#
_cell.length_a   1.000
_cell.length_b   1.000
_cell.length_c   1.000
_cell.angle_alpha   90.00
_cell.angle_beta   90.00
_cell.angle_gamma   90.00
#
_symmetry.space_group_name_H-M   'P 1'
#
loop_
_entity.id
_entity.type
_entity.pdbx_description
1 polymer ?
#
loop_
_entity_poly.entity_id
_entity_poly.type
_entity_poly.pdbx_seq_one_letter_code
_entity_poly.pdbx_strand_id
1 'polypeptide(L)'
;MSSSLHEEYYELLWRAVKFGLSEVRSGCVDAKTLEGECVKSRGYRSFVEMPLYIRLLCASSAVIAELMCDYFSVIADYVASNGLDRDGLCQELREADLLLVVISSTLAEEAAEYKIHDSVYEAFQNAVSNIRGLSKSLCPDDHN
;
A
#
# COMPACT_ATOMS: atom_id res chain seq x y z
N MET A 1 14.18 -14.44 -14.58
CA MET A 1 13.56 -14.66 -13.26
C MET A 1 12.71 -13.43 -13.03
N SER A 2 11.38 -13.55 -13.02
CA SER A 2 10.55 -12.41 -12.65
C SER A 2 10.76 -12.16 -11.16
N SER A 3 10.96 -10.91 -10.76
CA SER A 3 10.81 -10.50 -9.37
C SER A 3 9.41 -10.88 -8.90
N SER A 4 9.28 -11.28 -7.64
CA SER A 4 7.94 -11.42 -7.05
C SER A 4 7.29 -10.03 -6.97
N LEU A 5 5.96 -9.96 -7.12
CA LEU A 5 5.22 -8.70 -7.01
C LEU A 5 5.51 -7.98 -5.67
N HIS A 6 5.75 -8.76 -4.62
CA HIS A 6 6.22 -8.31 -3.32
C HIS A 6 7.53 -7.51 -3.37
N GLU A 7 8.56 -8.03 -4.06
CA GLU A 7 9.87 -7.37 -4.18
C GLU A 7 9.75 -6.06 -4.97
N GLU A 8 8.96 -6.05 -6.04
CA GLU A 8 8.76 -4.86 -6.87
C GLU A 8 8.11 -3.72 -6.08
N TYR A 9 7.06 -4.02 -5.33
CA TYR A 9 6.36 -3.04 -4.53
C TYR A 9 7.15 -2.59 -3.29
N TYR A 10 7.94 -3.47 -2.69
CA TYR A 10 8.85 -3.10 -1.60
C TYR A 10 9.95 -2.15 -2.10
N GLU A 11 10.57 -2.44 -3.25
CA GLU A 11 11.52 -1.54 -3.88
C GLU A 11 10.87 -0.21 -4.28
N LEU A 12 9.64 -0.25 -4.81
CA LEU A 12 8.87 0.93 -5.16
C LEU A 12 8.63 1.84 -3.96
N LEU A 13 8.23 1.29 -2.81
CA LEU A 13 8.05 2.03 -1.57
C LEU A 13 9.33 2.78 -1.20
N TRP A 14 10.46 2.09 -1.14
CA TRP A 14 11.72 2.69 -0.72
C TRP A 14 12.27 3.70 -1.73
N ARG A 15 12.04 3.48 -3.02
CA ARG A 15 12.31 4.49 -4.06
C ARG A 15 11.46 5.73 -3.82
N ALA A 16 10.16 5.58 -3.56
CA ALA A 16 9.26 6.69 -3.29
C ALA A 16 9.66 7.48 -2.03
N VAL A 17 10.05 6.80 -0.95
CA VAL A 17 10.58 7.42 0.28
C VAL A 17 11.85 8.23 0.02
N LYS A 18 12.72 7.75 -0.88
CA LYS A 18 14.03 8.36 -1.15
C LYS A 18 13.95 9.50 -2.16
N PHE A 19 13.13 9.36 -3.20
CA PHE A 19 13.15 10.24 -4.37
C PHE A 19 11.86 11.04 -4.57
N GLY A 20 10.79 10.72 -3.85
CA GLY A 20 9.48 11.35 -4.00
C GLY A 20 8.43 10.39 -4.56
N LEU A 21 7.15 10.73 -4.39
CA LEU A 21 6.03 9.86 -4.75
C LEU A 21 5.87 9.67 -6.25
N SER A 22 6.51 10.50 -7.09
CA SER A 22 6.52 10.31 -8.54
C SER A 22 7.12 8.97 -9.00
N GLU A 23 7.85 8.28 -8.13
CA GLU A 23 8.33 6.93 -8.38
C GLU A 23 7.18 5.91 -8.40
N VAL A 24 6.11 6.15 -7.65
CA VAL A 24 4.88 5.34 -7.69
C VAL A 24 4.22 5.59 -9.03
N ARG A 25 4.28 4.60 -9.92
CA ARG A 25 3.49 4.60 -11.15
C ARG A 25 2.02 4.63 -10.73
N SER A 26 1.22 5.50 -11.35
CA SER A 26 -0.19 5.58 -11.02
C SER A 26 -1.08 5.34 -12.22
N GLY A 27 -1.88 4.28 -12.16
CA GLY A 27 -3.11 4.19 -12.96
C GLY A 27 -4.25 5.04 -12.39
N CYS A 28 -4.26 5.25 -11.06
CA CYS A 28 -5.43 5.78 -10.36
C CYS A 28 -5.24 7.04 -9.53
N VAL A 29 -4.04 7.27 -9.00
CA VAL A 29 -3.79 8.38 -8.07
C VAL A 29 -2.64 9.23 -8.58
N ASP A 30 -2.91 10.49 -8.94
CA ASP A 30 -1.84 11.41 -9.31
C ASP A 30 -0.84 11.58 -8.14
N ALA A 31 0.30 10.90 -8.26
CA ALA A 31 1.30 10.83 -7.22
C ALA A 31 1.94 12.20 -6.93
N LYS A 32 2.00 13.11 -7.92
CA LYS A 32 2.51 14.47 -7.69
C LYS A 32 1.52 15.29 -6.87
N THR A 33 0.22 15.15 -7.17
CA THR A 33 -0.83 15.80 -6.39
C THR A 33 -0.81 15.29 -4.94
N LEU A 34 -0.69 13.97 -4.74
CA LEU A 34 -0.60 13.39 -3.40
C LEU A 34 0.65 13.86 -2.65
N GLU A 35 1.80 13.96 -3.32
CA GLU A 35 3.04 14.49 -2.72
C GLU A 35 2.85 15.93 -2.27
N GLY A 36 2.26 16.78 -3.13
CA GLY A 36 1.96 18.17 -2.81
C GLY A 36 1.05 18.32 -1.58
N GLU A 37 0.00 17.50 -1.49
CA GLU A 37 -0.90 17.51 -0.33
C GLU A 37 -0.22 16.96 0.93
N CYS A 38 0.64 15.95 0.82
CA CYS A 38 1.45 15.47 1.94
C CYS A 38 2.38 16.59 2.47
N VAL A 39 3.15 17.23 1.59
CA VAL A 39 4.06 18.32 1.96
C VAL A 39 3.31 19.48 2.62
N LYS A 40 2.19 19.89 2.02
CA LYS A 40 1.37 21.00 2.51
C LYS A 40 0.70 20.72 3.85
N SER A 41 0.08 19.54 4.00
CA SER A 41 -0.61 19.17 5.25
C SER A 41 0.33 19.02 6.44
N ARG A 42 1.59 18.65 6.18
CA ARG A 42 2.63 18.47 7.19
C ARG A 42 3.48 19.72 7.45
N GLY A 43 3.31 20.78 6.65
CA GLY A 43 3.98 22.06 6.84
C GLY A 43 5.45 22.09 6.42
N TYR A 44 5.86 21.23 5.48
CA TYR A 44 7.23 21.20 4.95
C TYR A 44 7.33 21.93 3.60
N ARG A 45 8.55 22.24 3.15
CA ARG A 45 8.77 22.90 1.84
C ARG A 45 8.92 21.91 0.70
N SER A 46 9.40 20.71 1.01
CA SER A 46 9.59 19.63 0.03
C SER A 46 9.46 18.27 0.69
N PHE A 47 9.23 17.23 -0.12
CA PHE A 47 9.07 15.87 0.37
C PHE A 47 10.33 15.36 1.07
N VAL A 48 11.51 15.60 0.49
CA VAL A 48 12.80 15.10 1.00
C VAL A 48 13.24 15.72 2.32
N GLU A 49 12.72 16.90 2.66
CA GLU A 49 12.98 17.58 3.95
C GLU A 49 12.18 16.96 5.11
N MET A 50 11.17 16.14 4.82
CA MET A 50 10.34 15.52 5.84
C MET A 50 11.11 14.42 6.61
N PRO A 51 10.87 14.26 7.92
CA PRO A 51 11.34 13.12 8.69
C PRO A 51 11.02 11.79 7.99
N LEU A 52 11.88 10.79 8.19
CA LEU A 52 11.75 9.48 7.52
C LEU A 52 10.35 8.88 7.70
N TYR A 53 9.84 8.88 8.93
CA TYR A 53 8.48 8.39 9.22
C TYR A 53 7.39 9.10 8.40
N ILE A 54 7.45 10.43 8.23
CA ILE A 54 6.43 11.16 7.48
C ILE A 54 6.52 10.80 5.99
N ARG A 55 7.75 10.68 5.46
CA ARG A 55 7.97 10.21 4.08
C ARG A 55 7.45 8.80 3.88
N LEU A 56 7.74 7.89 4.81
CA LEU A 56 7.20 6.53 4.81
C LEU A 56 5.68 6.54 4.84
N LEU A 57 5.06 7.30 5.73
CA LEU A 57 3.60 7.36 5.83
C LEU A 57 2.95 7.84 4.52
N CYS A 58 3.51 8.88 3.88
CA CYS A 58 3.02 9.37 2.60
C CYS A 58 3.31 8.41 1.44
N ALA A 59 4.49 7.78 1.40
CA ALA A 59 4.82 6.78 0.39
C ALA A 59 3.94 5.53 0.50
N SER A 60 3.74 5.03 1.71
CA SER A 60 2.86 3.91 1.99
C SER A 60 1.41 4.23 1.62
N SER A 61 0.94 5.46 1.84
CA SER A 61 -0.40 5.88 1.41
C SER A 61 -0.54 5.84 -0.11
N ALA A 62 0.49 6.27 -0.85
CA ALA A 62 0.51 6.22 -2.30
C ALA A 62 0.52 4.78 -2.82
N VAL A 63 1.38 3.93 -2.25
CA VAL A 63 1.50 2.52 -2.61
C VAL A 63 0.22 1.75 -2.31
N ILE A 64 -0.43 1.98 -1.17
CA ILE A 64 -1.73 1.37 -0.87
C ILE A 64 -2.78 1.84 -1.87
N ALA A 65 -2.82 3.12 -2.22
CA ALA A 65 -3.82 3.61 -3.15
C ALA A 65 -3.66 3.00 -4.56
N GLU A 66 -2.42 2.77 -5.00
CA GLU A 66 -2.15 2.03 -6.24
C GLU A 66 -2.52 0.56 -6.12
N LEU A 67 -2.10 -0.11 -5.04
CA LEU A 67 -2.44 -1.50 -4.78
C LEU A 67 -3.96 -1.70 -4.75
N MET A 68 -4.71 -0.76 -4.17
CA MET A 68 -6.17 -0.81 -4.15
C MET A 68 -6.79 -0.74 -5.55
N CYS A 69 -6.14 -0.06 -6.47
CA CYS A 69 -6.62 0.00 -7.84
C CYS A 69 -6.42 -1.30 -8.59
N ASP A 70 -5.24 -1.91 -8.47
CA ASP A 70 -4.99 -3.25 -8.99
C ASP A 70 -6.00 -4.22 -8.36
N TYR A 71 -6.15 -4.15 -7.04
CA TYR A 71 -7.09 -4.97 -6.27
C TYR A 71 -8.54 -4.86 -6.77
N PHE A 72 -9.03 -3.64 -7.04
CA PHE A 72 -10.37 -3.45 -7.59
C PHE A 72 -10.51 -3.99 -9.01
N SER A 73 -9.49 -3.85 -9.86
CA SER A 73 -9.49 -4.41 -11.22
C SER A 73 -9.62 -5.93 -11.19
N VAL A 74 -8.83 -6.59 -10.34
CA VAL A 74 -8.79 -8.05 -10.22
C VAL A 74 -10.12 -8.59 -9.69
N ILE A 75 -10.71 -7.93 -8.69
CA ILE A 75 -12.06 -8.29 -8.21
C ILE A 75 -13.11 -8.09 -9.30
N ALA A 76 -13.04 -6.99 -10.05
CA ALA A 76 -14.00 -6.72 -11.13
C ALA A 76 -13.92 -7.80 -12.22
N ASP A 77 -12.71 -8.22 -12.60
CA ASP A 77 -12.49 -9.29 -13.59
C ASP A 77 -12.98 -10.66 -13.07
N TYR A 78 -12.77 -10.96 -11.79
CA TYR A 78 -13.34 -12.15 -11.15
C TYR A 78 -14.87 -12.14 -11.17
N VAL A 79 -15.50 -11.01 -10.85
CA VAL A 79 -16.96 -10.87 -10.89
C VAL A 79 -17.47 -10.97 -12.34
N ALA A 80 -16.82 -10.31 -13.28
CA ALA A 80 -17.19 -10.33 -14.69
C ALA A 80 -17.07 -11.72 -15.32
N SER A 81 -16.10 -12.52 -14.85
CA SER A 81 -15.94 -13.92 -15.25
C SER A 81 -16.87 -14.89 -14.52
N ASN A 82 -17.83 -14.42 -13.71
CA ASN A 82 -18.71 -15.22 -12.86
C ASN A 82 -17.96 -16.17 -11.91
N GLY A 83 -16.79 -15.74 -11.44
CA GLY A 83 -15.99 -16.46 -10.47
C GLY A 83 -15.22 -17.67 -11.01
N LEU A 84 -14.96 -17.73 -12.32
CA LEU A 84 -14.29 -18.86 -12.98
C LEU A 84 -12.82 -19.01 -12.56
N ASP A 85 -12.14 -17.94 -12.12
CA ASP A 85 -10.72 -17.96 -11.74
C ASP A 85 -10.51 -17.54 -10.27
N ARG A 86 -11.01 -18.37 -9.36
CA ARG A 86 -10.84 -18.12 -7.91
C ARG A 86 -9.40 -18.31 -7.46
N ASP A 87 -8.68 -19.27 -8.01
CA ASP A 87 -7.31 -19.58 -7.60
C ASP A 87 -6.34 -18.46 -8.02
N GLY A 88 -6.49 -17.93 -9.25
CA GLY A 88 -5.74 -16.76 -9.72
C GLY A 88 -6.02 -15.53 -8.87
N LEU A 89 -7.30 -15.22 -8.61
CA LEU A 89 -7.70 -14.17 -7.66
C LEU A 89 -6.99 -14.36 -6.31
N CYS A 90 -7.08 -15.55 -5.72
CA CYS A 90 -6.51 -15.80 -4.39
C CYS A 90 -5.00 -15.69 -4.33
N GLN A 91 -4.29 -16.00 -5.42
CA GLN A 91 -2.85 -15.78 -5.51
C GLN A 91 -2.53 -14.27 -5.43
N GLU A 92 -3.18 -13.45 -6.25
CA GLU A 92 -2.94 -12.00 -6.28
C GLU A 92 -3.33 -11.33 -4.96
N LEU A 93 -4.46 -11.72 -4.37
CA LEU A 93 -4.89 -11.20 -3.06
C LEU A 93 -3.94 -11.58 -1.92
N ARG A 94 -3.27 -12.74 -1.99
CA ARG A 94 -2.24 -13.16 -1.02
C ARG A 94 -0.96 -12.34 -1.18
N GLU A 95 -0.54 -12.06 -2.41
CA GLU A 95 0.62 -11.21 -2.67
C GLU A 95 0.39 -9.78 -2.15
N ALA A 96 -0.81 -9.23 -2.37
CA ALA A 96 -1.23 -7.97 -1.79
C ALA A 96 -1.25 -8.00 -0.23
N ASP A 97 -1.73 -9.09 0.39
CA ASP A 97 -1.74 -9.25 1.85
C ASP A 97 -0.33 -9.20 2.43
N LEU A 98 0.62 -9.93 1.82
CA LEU A 98 2.03 -9.96 2.23
C LEU A 98 2.66 -8.56 2.16
N LEU A 99 2.41 -7.83 1.07
CA LEU A 99 2.90 -6.46 0.92
C LEU A 99 2.34 -5.55 2.02
N LEU A 100 1.03 -5.59 2.26
CA LEU A 100 0.39 -4.77 3.29
C LEU A 100 0.94 -5.06 4.69
N VAL A 101 1.21 -6.33 5.00
CA VAL A 101 1.85 -6.72 6.27
C VAL A 101 3.23 -6.08 6.41
N VAL A 102 4.07 -6.16 5.37
CA VAL A 102 5.44 -5.62 5.42
C VAL A 102 5.42 -4.10 5.54
N ILE A 103 4.61 -3.40 4.75
CA ILE A 103 4.49 -1.94 4.85
C ILE A 103 4.00 -1.54 6.25
N SER A 104 3.01 -2.25 6.77
CA SER A 104 2.45 -1.99 8.09
C SER A 104 3.47 -2.22 9.21
N SER A 105 4.28 -3.28 9.15
CA SER A 105 5.31 -3.55 10.15
C SER A 105 6.42 -2.50 10.11
N THR A 106 6.90 -2.12 8.91
CA THR A 106 7.91 -1.06 8.75
C THR A 106 7.41 0.27 9.31
N LEU A 107 6.16 0.65 9.02
CA LEU A 107 5.58 1.86 9.60
C LEU A 107 5.43 1.80 11.12
N ALA A 108 5.10 0.62 11.68
CA ALA A 108 4.95 0.44 13.12
C ALA A 108 6.30 0.55 13.86
N GLU A 109 7.36 -0.04 13.29
CA GLU A 109 8.73 0.06 13.81
C GLU A 109 9.18 1.52 13.88
N GLU A 110 8.99 2.24 12.78
CA GLU A 110 9.37 3.66 12.67
C GLU A 110 8.50 4.54 13.56
N ALA A 111 7.18 4.29 13.63
CA ALA A 111 6.28 5.01 14.55
C ALA A 111 6.73 4.87 16.02
N ALA A 112 7.15 3.67 16.40
CA ALA A 112 7.63 3.36 17.75
C ALA A 112 8.97 4.06 18.05
N GLU A 113 9.91 4.05 17.10
CA GLU A 113 11.20 4.73 17.23
C GLU A 113 11.02 6.24 17.47
N TYR A 114 10.16 6.89 16.71
CA TYR A 114 9.94 8.34 16.79
C TYR A 114 8.84 8.75 17.79
N LYS A 115 8.20 7.79 18.50
CA LYS A 115 7.09 8.02 19.46
C LYS A 115 5.93 8.82 18.88
N ILE A 116 5.50 8.47 17.67
CA ILE A 116 4.52 9.25 16.94
C ILE A 116 3.08 8.76 17.23
N HIS A 117 2.21 9.73 17.51
CA HIS A 117 0.76 9.55 17.57
C HIS A 117 0.13 10.35 16.44
N ASP A 118 -0.22 9.67 15.35
CA ASP A 118 -0.69 10.29 14.11
C ASP A 118 -1.99 9.63 13.63
N SER A 119 -3.05 10.42 13.45
CA SER A 119 -4.36 9.92 13.02
C SER A 119 -4.33 9.35 11.60
N VAL A 120 -3.40 9.79 10.75
CA VAL A 120 -3.22 9.22 9.41
C VAL A 120 -2.61 7.83 9.50
N TYR A 121 -1.73 7.58 10.46
CA TYR A 121 -1.22 6.24 10.73
C TYR A 121 -2.31 5.31 11.24
N GLU A 122 -3.18 5.77 12.15
CA GLU A 122 -4.34 4.97 12.59
C GLU A 122 -5.29 4.66 11.41
N ALA A 123 -5.58 5.65 10.57
CA ALA A 123 -6.38 5.46 9.37
C ALA A 123 -5.73 4.46 8.39
N PHE A 124 -4.41 4.54 8.23
CA PHE A 124 -3.62 3.60 7.43
C PHE A 124 -3.74 2.16 7.96
N GLN A 125 -3.54 1.97 9.27
CA GLN A 125 -3.66 0.66 9.92
C GLN A 125 -5.07 0.07 9.76
N ASN A 126 -6.10 0.90 9.88
CA ASN A 126 -7.49 0.50 9.65
C ASN A 126 -7.74 0.10 8.19
N ALA A 127 -7.20 0.87 7.22
CA ALA A 127 -7.31 0.54 5.81
C ALA A 127 -6.64 -0.81 5.50
N VAL A 128 -5.41 -1.03 5.97
CA VAL A 128 -4.72 -2.31 5.88
C VAL A 128 -5.61 -3.43 6.43
N SER A 129 -6.08 -3.30 7.67
CA SER A 129 -6.93 -4.34 8.30
C SER A 129 -8.17 -4.68 7.47
N ASN A 130 -8.86 -3.67 6.92
CA ASN A 130 -10.04 -3.85 6.09
C ASN A 130 -9.74 -4.60 4.79
N ILE A 131 -8.66 -4.24 4.09
CA ILE A 131 -8.25 -4.87 2.83
C ILE A 131 -7.89 -6.34 3.07
N ARG A 132 -7.14 -6.61 4.14
CA ARG A 132 -6.77 -7.96 4.55
C ARG A 132 -7.99 -8.80 4.94
N GLY A 133 -8.97 -8.20 5.62
CA GLY A 133 -10.23 -8.83 5.98
C GLY A 133 -11.04 -9.25 4.74
N LEU A 134 -11.08 -8.40 3.72
CA LEU A 134 -11.72 -8.71 2.44
C LEU A 134 -11.03 -9.85 1.71
N SER A 135 -9.69 -9.83 1.64
CA SER A 135 -8.88 -10.91 1.05
C SER A 135 -9.22 -12.27 1.68
N LYS A 136 -9.22 -12.35 3.02
CA LYS A 136 -9.58 -13.56 3.76
C LYS A 136 -11.01 -14.04 3.52
N SER A 137 -11.95 -13.13 3.27
CA SER A 137 -13.33 -13.50 2.99
C SER A 137 -13.51 -14.11 1.59
N LEU A 138 -12.76 -13.63 0.60
CA LEU A 138 -12.82 -14.15 -0.77
C LEU A 138 -12.01 -15.44 -0.91
N CYS A 139 -10.91 -15.51 -0.17
CA CYS A 139 -9.91 -16.57 -0.19
C CYS A 139 -9.67 -17.11 1.22
N PRO A 140 -10.67 -17.75 1.84
CA PRO A 140 -10.49 -18.43 3.10
C PRO A 140 -9.41 -19.50 2.94
N ASP A 141 -8.51 -19.60 3.91
CA ASP A 141 -7.62 -20.74 3.98
C ASP A 141 -8.49 -21.99 4.16
N ASP A 142 -8.47 -22.89 3.18
CA ASP A 142 -9.12 -24.20 3.24
C ASP A 142 -8.43 -25.02 4.34
N HIS A 143 -8.80 -24.76 5.60
CA HIS A 143 -8.53 -25.65 6.70
C HIS A 143 -9.68 -26.67 6.77
N ASN A 144 -9.50 -27.77 6.03
CA ASN A 144 -10.03 -29.08 6.39
C ASN A 144 -8.89 -29.94 6.94
#